data_AF-A0A8S3G7V9-F1
#
_entry.id   AF-A0A8S3G7V9-F1
#
_cell.length_a   1.000
_cell.length_b   1.000
_cell.length_c   1.000
_cell.angle_alpha   90.00
_cell.angle_beta   90.00
_cell.angle_gamma   90.00
#
_symmetry.space_group_name_H-M   'P 1'
#
loop_
_entity.id
_entity.type
_entity.pdbx_description
1 polymer ?
#
loop_
_entity_poly.entity_id
_entity_poly.type
_entity_poly.pdbx_seq_one_letter_code
_entity_poly.pdbx_strand_id
1 'polypeptide(L)'
;MLTYPPEKREDCPICSNVPVRVQINETAKFQELVDQLIEKYQLIAPLICTQIDGQSKTLYMTSTQQMLELTKPHLRMTLQELGLTNGIEMLVGDPARASSMRVIISLTSSMETTTAK
;
A
#
# COMPACT_ATOMS: atom_id res chain seq x y z
N MET A 1 -22.33 0.35 34.01
CA MET A 1 -21.47 0.80 32.90
C MET A 1 -20.95 -0.45 32.20
N LEU A 2 -21.57 -0.87 31.11
CA LEU A 2 -21.15 -2.04 30.36
C LEU A 2 -20.04 -1.61 29.41
N THR A 3 -18.79 -1.94 29.74
CA THR A 3 -17.68 -1.82 28.80
C THR A 3 -17.86 -2.94 27.79
N TYR A 4 -18.43 -2.61 26.63
CA TYR A 4 -18.47 -3.53 25.50
C TYR A 4 -17.02 -3.75 25.08
N PRO A 5 -16.49 -4.99 25.11
CA PRO A 5 -15.16 -5.22 24.57
C PRO A 5 -15.20 -4.79 23.10
N PRO A 6 -14.24 -3.98 22.61
CA PRO A 6 -14.17 -3.70 21.20
C PRO A 6 -14.04 -5.04 20.48
N GLU A 7 -15.05 -5.42 19.69
CA GLU A 7 -15.01 -6.56 18.81
C GLU A 7 -13.74 -6.43 17.97
N LYS A 8 -12.73 -7.25 18.32
CA LYS A 8 -11.54 -7.40 17.50
C LYS A 8 -12.02 -8.03 16.20
N ARG A 9 -12.17 -7.21 15.16
CA ARG A 9 -12.33 -7.73 13.80
C ARG A 9 -11.11 -8.60 13.52
N GLU A 10 -11.33 -9.89 13.32
CA GLU A 10 -10.27 -10.88 13.05
C GLU A 10 -9.58 -10.62 11.72
N ASP A 11 -10.24 -9.85 10.85
CA ASP A 11 -9.70 -9.18 9.66
C ASP A 11 -8.82 -7.96 9.97
N CYS A 12 -8.26 -7.85 11.18
CA CYS A 12 -7.30 -6.81 11.48
C CYS A 12 -5.95 -7.18 10.83
N PRO A 13 -5.53 -6.52 9.73
CA PRO A 13 -4.30 -6.83 9.00
C PRO A 13 -3.03 -6.63 9.85
N ILE A 14 -3.19 -6.03 11.03
CA ILE A 14 -2.14 -5.71 11.99
C ILE A 14 -2.02 -6.81 13.05
N CYS A 15 -3.13 -7.39 13.52
CA CYS A 15 -3.12 -8.39 14.60
C CYS A 15 -2.85 -9.80 14.09
N SER A 16 -3.33 -10.11 12.88
CA SER A 16 -3.21 -11.44 12.28
C SER A 16 -1.92 -11.61 11.46
N ASN A 17 -1.17 -10.51 11.25
CA ASN A 17 0.02 -10.46 10.41
C ASN A 17 -0.23 -11.02 8.99
N VAL A 18 -1.47 -10.96 8.51
CA VAL A 18 -1.88 -11.51 7.21
C VAL A 18 -1.54 -10.48 6.13
N PRO A 19 -0.81 -10.86 5.08
CA PRO A 19 -0.54 -9.96 3.98
C PRO A 19 -1.83 -9.64 3.21
N VAL A 20 -2.14 -8.35 3.08
CA VAL A 20 -3.28 -7.85 2.33
C VAL A 20 -2.95 -7.93 0.84
N ARG A 21 -3.81 -8.58 0.06
CA ARG A 21 -3.66 -8.56 -1.41
C ARG A 21 -4.38 -7.35 -1.99
N VAL A 22 -3.68 -6.57 -2.80
CA VAL A 22 -4.23 -5.42 -3.53
C VAL A 22 -4.08 -5.67 -5.02
N GLN A 23 -5.21 -5.66 -5.74
CA GLN A 23 -5.21 -5.81 -7.19
C GLN A 23 -5.09 -4.44 -7.82
N ILE A 24 -4.13 -4.27 -8.72
CA ILE A 24 -3.93 -3.03 -9.44
C ILE A 24 -3.44 -3.34 -10.85
N ASN A 25 -3.82 -2.51 -11.81
CA ASN A 25 -3.37 -2.67 -13.18
C ASN A 25 -1.88 -2.34 -13.28
N GLU A 26 -1.10 -3.11 -14.03
CA GLU A 26 0.33 -2.85 -14.25
C GLU A 26 0.61 -1.50 -14.93
N THR A 27 -0.37 -1.00 -15.70
CA THR A 27 -0.32 0.31 -16.37
C THR A 27 -0.80 1.45 -15.47
N ALA A 28 -1.32 1.14 -14.28
CA ALA A 28 -1.78 2.15 -13.33
C ALA A 28 -0.60 2.91 -12.72
N LYS A 29 -0.89 4.15 -12.31
CA LYS A 29 0.06 5.01 -11.62
C LYS A 29 0.19 4.57 -10.17
N PHE A 30 1.38 4.75 -9.60
CA PHE A 30 1.61 4.50 -8.19
C PHE A 30 0.72 5.37 -7.28
N GLN A 31 0.36 6.58 -7.73
CA GLN A 31 -0.61 7.44 -7.04
C GLN A 31 -1.95 6.75 -6.75
N GLU A 32 -2.50 5.98 -7.70
CA GLU A 32 -3.79 5.29 -7.52
C GLU A 32 -3.70 4.23 -6.43
N LEU A 33 -2.57 3.54 -6.33
CA LEU A 33 -2.32 2.56 -5.27
C LEU A 33 -2.30 3.24 -3.90
N VAL A 34 -1.56 4.35 -3.81
CA VAL A 34 -1.42 5.15 -2.58
C VAL A 34 -2.77 5.68 -2.15
N ASP A 35 -3.55 6.24 -3.07
CA ASP A 35 -4.86 6.82 -2.79
C ASP A 35 -5.84 5.76 -2.27
N GLN A 36 -5.90 4.60 -2.92
CA GLN A 36 -6.69 3.45 -2.44
C GLN A 36 -6.28 2.99 -1.04
N LEU A 37 -4.98 2.96 -0.75
CA LEU A 37 -4.46 2.60 0.58
C LEU A 37 -4.85 3.65 1.63
N ILE A 38 -4.76 4.94 1.29
CA ILE A 38 -5.17 6.05 2.15
C ILE A 38 -6.67 5.96 2.43
N GLU A 39 -7.50 5.77 1.41
CA GLU A 39 -8.96 5.75 1.57
C GLU A 39 -9.42 4.51 2.36
N LYS A 40 -8.86 3.33 2.05
CA LYS A 40 -9.23 2.06 2.68
C LYS A 40 -8.76 1.95 4.13
N TYR A 41 -7.59 2.51 4.47
CA TYR A 41 -6.98 2.36 5.79
C TYR A 41 -6.91 3.67 6.58
N GLN A 42 -7.43 4.77 6.04
CA GLN A 42 -7.41 6.12 6.62
C GLN A 42 -6.00 6.52 7.08
N LEU A 43 -5.01 6.27 6.22
CA LEU A 43 -3.61 6.57 6.51
C LEU A 43 -3.37 8.08 6.44
N ILE A 44 -2.64 8.62 7.41
CA ILE A 44 -2.31 10.06 7.45
C ILE A 44 -1.03 10.33 6.66
N ALA A 45 -0.05 9.46 6.80
CA ALA A 45 1.23 9.56 6.13
C ALA A 45 1.74 8.16 5.78
N PRO A 46 1.28 7.58 4.65
CA PRO A 46 1.67 6.25 4.25
C PRO A 46 3.16 6.20 3.90
N LEU A 47 3.84 5.24 4.51
CA LEU A 47 5.20 4.83 4.21
C LEU A 47 5.13 3.53 3.41
N ILE A 48 5.56 3.54 2.16
CA ILE A 48 5.54 2.35 1.30
C ILE A 48 6.98 1.94 1.01
N CYS A 49 7.35 0.77 1.53
CA CYS A 49 8.63 0.13 1.30
C CYS A 49 8.40 -1.17 0.52
N THR A 50 9.23 -1.47 -0.46
CA THR A 50 9.21 -2.72 -1.20
C THR A 50 10.59 -3.36 -1.16
N GLN A 51 10.69 -4.65 -1.47
CA GLN A 51 11.98 -5.32 -1.61
C GLN A 51 12.24 -5.63 -3.09
N ILE A 52 13.04 -4.78 -3.74
CA ILE A 52 13.46 -4.99 -5.13
C ILE A 52 14.88 -5.55 -5.10
N ASP A 53 15.10 -6.69 -5.75
CA ASP A 53 16.43 -7.32 -5.88
C ASP A 53 17.10 -7.66 -4.52
N GLY A 54 16.30 -8.05 -3.52
CA GLY A 54 16.81 -8.36 -2.18
C GLY A 54 17.16 -7.15 -1.32
N GLN A 55 17.00 -5.92 -1.84
CA GLN A 55 17.22 -4.68 -1.11
C GLN A 55 15.89 -3.98 -0.80
N SER A 56 15.68 -3.62 0.46
CA SER A 56 14.52 -2.83 0.86
C SER A 56 14.65 -1.40 0.34
N LYS A 57 13.80 -1.03 -0.63
CA LYS A 57 13.68 0.31 -1.18
C LYS A 57 12.40 0.97 -0.73
N THR A 58 12.52 2.17 -0.19
CA THR A 58 11.37 3.02 0.13
C THR A 58 10.89 3.71 -1.15
N LEU A 59 9.71 3.35 -1.64
CA LEU A 59 9.12 3.95 -2.84
C LEU A 59 8.47 5.30 -2.54
N TYR A 60 7.86 5.40 -1.36
CA TYR A 60 7.10 6.59 -0.96
C TYR A 60 7.14 6.79 0.54
N MET A 61 7.40 8.03 0.95
CA MET A 61 7.45 8.43 2.36
C MET A 61 7.11 9.91 2.50
N THR A 62 5.98 10.20 3.14
CA THR A 62 5.51 11.56 3.43
C THR A 62 5.99 12.11 4.77
N SER A 63 6.57 11.27 5.64
CA SER A 63 6.94 11.67 7.01
C SER A 63 8.06 12.72 7.09
N THR A 64 8.88 12.87 6.04
CA THR A 64 9.95 13.88 5.97
C THR A 64 9.88 14.65 4.67
N GLN A 65 9.98 15.98 4.71
CA GLN A 65 9.87 16.85 3.53
C GLN A 65 10.86 16.50 2.41
N GLN A 66 12.10 16.11 2.77
CA GLN A 66 13.11 15.70 1.79
C GLN A 66 12.69 14.45 1.02
N MET A 67 12.20 13.41 1.72
CA MET A 67 11.72 12.20 1.05
C MET A 67 10.45 12.46 0.24
N LEU A 68 9.56 13.35 0.70
CA LEU A 68 8.35 13.69 -0.05
C LEU A 68 8.69 14.35 -1.39
N GLU A 69 9.65 15.28 -1.41
CA GLU A 69 10.10 15.94 -2.64
C GLU A 69 10.77 14.94 -3.61
N LEU A 70 11.54 13.99 -3.08
CA LEU A 70 12.21 12.95 -3.87
C LEU A 70 11.26 11.86 -4.39
N THR A 71 10.22 11.52 -3.63
CA THR A 71 9.26 10.46 -3.98
C THR A 71 8.00 10.97 -4.68
N LYS A 72 7.75 12.30 -4.66
CA LYS A 72 6.73 12.98 -5.48
C LYS A 72 6.74 12.58 -6.96
N PRO A 73 7.90 12.51 -7.66
CA PRO A 73 7.92 12.05 -9.05
C PRO A 73 7.50 10.58 -9.21
N HIS A 74 7.78 9.72 -8.22
CA HIS A 74 7.38 8.30 -8.27
C HIS A 74 5.87 8.11 -8.28
N LEU A 75 5.09 9.01 -7.67
CA LEU A 75 3.62 8.97 -7.73
C LEU A 75 3.08 9.06 -9.16
N ARG A 76 3.80 9.74 -10.05
CA ARG A 76 3.42 9.92 -11.46
C ARG A 76 3.90 8.77 -12.34
N MET A 77 4.87 7.98 -11.86
CA MET A 77 5.39 6.82 -12.55
C MET A 77 4.42 5.65 -12.46
N THR A 78 4.52 4.77 -13.45
CA THR A 78 3.79 3.50 -13.47
C THR A 78 4.47 2.47 -12.58
N LEU A 79 3.71 1.45 -12.17
CA LEU A 79 4.26 0.33 -11.40
C LEU A 79 5.37 -0.41 -12.17
N GLN A 80 5.23 -0.51 -13.50
CA GLN A 80 6.27 -1.04 -14.37
C GLN A 80 7.57 -0.23 -14.30
N GLU A 81 7.50 1.10 -14.34
CA GLU A 81 8.69 1.96 -14.25
C GLU A 81 9.39 1.86 -12.88
N LEU A 82 8.63 1.63 -11.82
CA LEU A 82 9.17 1.42 -10.47
C LEU A 82 9.79 0.02 -10.28
N GLY A 83 9.71 -0.85 -11.29
CA GLY A 83 10.23 -2.22 -11.22
C GLY A 83 9.39 -3.11 -10.30
N LEU A 84 8.13 -2.77 -10.08
CA LEU A 84 7.21 -3.57 -9.28
C LEU A 84 6.68 -4.72 -10.12
N THR A 85 6.81 -5.94 -9.61
CA THR A 85 6.36 -7.17 -10.26
C THR A 85 5.13 -7.75 -9.57
N ASN A 86 4.40 -8.61 -10.28
CA ASN A 86 3.25 -9.30 -9.71
C ASN A 86 3.67 -10.19 -8.53
N GLY A 87 2.99 -10.06 -7.39
CA GLY A 87 3.26 -10.85 -6.19
C GLY A 87 4.38 -10.32 -5.31
N ILE A 88 4.94 -9.14 -5.59
CA ILE A 88 5.92 -8.51 -4.70
C ILE A 88 5.25 -8.05 -3.40
N GLU A 89 5.94 -8.30 -2.29
CA GLU A 89 5.53 -7.87 -0.96
C GLU A 89 6.05 -6.45 -0.69
N MET A 90 5.14 -5.59 -0.25
CA MET A 90 5.41 -4.23 0.21
C MET A 90 4.98 -4.08 1.66
N LEU A 91 5.70 -3.25 2.38
CA LEU A 91 5.40 -2.83 3.73
C LEU A 91 4.79 -1.44 3.68
N VAL A 92 3.56 -1.33 4.17
CA VAL A 92 2.83 -0.08 4.33
C VAL A 92 2.82 0.29 5.81
N GLY A 93 3.61 1.28 6.19
CA GLY A 93 3.62 1.89 7.51
C GLY A 93 2.84 3.20 7.53
N ASP A 94 2.46 3.65 8.72
CA ASP A 94 1.86 4.97 8.93
C ASP A 94 2.19 5.45 10.34
N PRO A 95 2.55 6.72 10.55
CA PRO A 95 2.94 7.22 11.87
C PRO A 95 1.78 7.29 12.88
N ALA A 96 0.53 7.32 12.42
CA ALA A 96 -0.63 7.18 13.30
C ALA A 96 -0.82 5.72 13.77
N ARG A 97 -0.06 4.75 13.23
CA ARG A 97 -0.10 3.34 13.61
C ARG A 97 1.25 2.86 14.15
N ALA A 98 1.21 2.10 15.25
CA ALA A 98 2.39 1.52 15.87
C ALA A 98 2.97 0.31 15.10
N SER A 99 2.34 -0.13 14.00
CA SER A 99 2.70 -1.36 13.29
C SER A 99 2.55 -1.20 11.78
N SER A 100 3.45 -1.85 11.05
CA SER A 100 3.44 -1.91 9.58
C SER A 100 2.55 -3.03 9.07
N MET A 101 1.89 -2.82 7.93
CA MET A 101 1.05 -3.81 7.25
C MET A 101 1.79 -4.37 6.05
N ARG A 102 1.70 -5.68 5.84
CA ARG A 102 2.23 -6.33 4.63
C ARG A 102 1.17 -6.30 3.54
N VAL A 103 1.54 -5.84 2.36
CA VAL A 103 0.67 -5.70 1.20
C VAL A 103 1.33 -6.39 0.02
N ILE A 104 0.66 -7.37 -0.56
CA ILE A 104 1.10 -8.04 -1.78
C ILE A 104 0.32 -7.45 -2.95
N ILE A 105 1.03 -6.86 -3.91
CA ILE A 105 0.35 -6.39 -5.13
C ILE A 105 0.12 -7.55 -6.08
N SER A 106 -1.06 -7.56 -6.67
CA SER A 106 -1.44 -8.47 -7.75
C SER A 106 -1.67 -7.63 -9.00
N LEU A 107 -0.70 -7.67 -9.91
CA LEU A 107 -0.78 -6.97 -11.20
C LEU A 107 -1.73 -7.73 -12.12
N THR A 108 -2.80 -7.06 -12.54
CA THR A 108 -3.73 -7.59 -13.54
C THR A 108 -3.43 -6.93 -14.90
N SER A 109 -2.92 -7.72 -15.83
CA SER A 109 -2.78 -7.31 -17.24
C SER A 109 -4.18 -7.25 -17.85
N SER A 110 -4.61 -6.06 -18.27
CA SER A 110 -5.98 -5.75 -18.70
C SER A 110 -6.68 -6.84 -19.50
N MET A 111 -7.86 -7.29 -19.02
CA MET A 111 -9.11 -7.09 -19.76
C MET A 111 -10.33 -7.36 -18.85
N GLU A 112 -10.66 -6.47 -17.90
CA GLU A 112 -12.04 -6.35 -17.39
C GLU A 112 -12.35 -4.88 -17.05
N THR A 113 -12.69 -4.11 -18.07
CA THR A 113 -13.74 -3.11 -17.94
C THR A 113 -15.05 -3.87 -17.76
N THR A 114 -15.58 -3.99 -16.54
CA THR A 114 -17.01 -4.24 -16.34
C THR A 114 -17.45 -3.60 -15.01
N THR A 115 -18.04 -2.42 -15.15
CA THR A 115 -19.14 -1.93 -14.31
C THR A 115 -20.04 -3.06 -13.78
N ALA A 116 -20.26 -3.10 -12.47
CA ALA A 116 -21.53 -3.40 -11.76
C ALA A 116 -21.15 -3.81 -10.31
N LYS A 117 -21.69 -3.25 -9.24
CA LYS A 117 -23.04 -2.74 -8.98
C LYS A 117 -23.01 -1.87 -7.72
#